data_AF-A0A3N5UIN9-F1
#
_entry.id   AF-A0A3N5UIN9-F1
#
_cell.length_a   1.000
_cell.length_b   1.000
_cell.length_c   1.000
_cell.angle_alpha   90.00
_cell.angle_beta   90.00
_cell.angle_gamma   90.00
#
_symmetry.space_group_name_H-M   'P 1'
#
loop_
_entity.id
_entity.type
_entity.pdbx_description
1 polymer ?
#
loop_
_entity_poly.entity_id
_entity_poly.type
_entity_poly.pdbx_seq_one_letter_code
_entity_poly.pdbx_strand_id
1 'polypeptide(L)'
;MAFKFGPRRGIYIDISKEMKGAKKPLSDADLRRFETMDLLYRSLCALLFNYVPVSGHPGGSISSGRIVQGILFDAMDYDVSDPDRQDADVLSFAAGHQTMGHYSLWALRH
;
A
#
# COMPACT_ATOMS: atom_id res chain seq x y z
N MET A 1 1.12 -0.54 29.31
CA MET A 1 0.37 -1.77 29.61
C MET A 1 -0.72 -1.94 28.57
N ALA A 2 -0.70 -3.04 27.81
CA ALA A 2 -1.68 -3.32 26.75
C ALA A 2 -3.02 -3.79 27.34
N PHE A 3 -4.12 -3.21 26.86
CA PHE A 3 -5.48 -3.66 27.19
C PHE A 3 -5.76 -4.99 26.49
N LYS A 4 -6.21 -6.01 27.22
CA LYS A 4 -6.44 -7.37 26.70
C LYS A 4 -7.94 -7.66 26.56
N PHE A 5 -8.36 -8.05 25.36
CA PHE A 5 -9.75 -8.42 25.07
C PHE A 5 -10.02 -9.91 25.30
N GLY A 6 -10.33 -10.30 26.54
CA GLY A 6 -10.83 -11.64 26.88
C GLY A 6 -9.95 -12.80 26.35
N PRO A 7 -10.53 -13.98 26.02
CA PRO A 7 -9.77 -15.14 25.54
C PRO A 7 -9.24 -15.00 24.10
N ARG A 8 -9.38 -13.83 23.46
CA ARG A 8 -8.92 -13.61 22.09
C ARG A 8 -7.45 -13.18 22.09
N ARG A 9 -6.69 -13.67 21.11
CA ARG A 9 -5.27 -13.33 20.85
C ARG A 9 -5.04 -11.87 20.42
N GLY A 10 -6.06 -11.01 20.48
CA GLY A 10 -5.96 -9.61 20.05
C GLY A 10 -5.28 -8.75 21.13
N ILE A 11 -4.26 -8.00 20.73
CA ILE A 11 -3.64 -6.96 21.56
C ILE A 11 -4.14 -5.59 21.11
N TYR A 12 -4.43 -4.71 22.07
CA TYR A 12 -4.70 -3.30 21.80
C TYR A 12 -3.41 -2.49 21.91
N ILE A 13 -3.08 -1.77 20.84
CA ILE A 13 -1.93 -0.88 20.77
C ILE A 13 -2.43 0.54 20.54
N ASP A 14 -2.04 1.46 21.42
CA ASP A 14 -2.36 2.88 21.30
C ASP A 14 -1.21 3.59 20.58
N ILE A 15 -1.36 3.81 19.28
CA ILE A 15 -0.33 4.42 18.44
C ILE A 15 0.09 5.80 18.95
N SER A 16 -0.82 6.56 19.57
CA SER A 16 -0.47 7.88 20.14
C SER A 16 0.55 7.76 21.28
N LYS A 17 0.49 6.66 22.05
CA LYS A 17 1.45 6.36 23.11
C LYS A 17 2.73 5.74 22.55
N GLU A 18 2.62 4.80 21.62
CA GLU A 18 3.78 4.15 21.00
C GLU A 18 4.66 5.15 20.24
N MET A 19 4.05 6.14 19.60
CA MET A 19 4.80 7.16 18.86
C MET A 19 5.38 8.25 19.78
N LYS A 20 4.96 8.35 21.04
CA LYS A 20 5.40 9.42 21.94
C LYS A 20 6.87 9.24 22.31
N GLY A 21 7.72 10.13 21.80
CA GLY A 21 9.18 10.08 22.03
C GLY A 21 9.89 9.03 21.18
N ALA A 22 9.17 8.32 20.30
CA ALA A 22 9.78 7.41 19.35
C ALA A 22 10.64 8.20 18.36
N LYS A 23 11.83 7.67 18.05
CA LYS A 23 12.66 8.22 16.99
C LYS A 23 11.94 8.02 15.66
N LYS A 24 11.99 9.01 14.78
CA LYS A 24 11.48 8.85 13.41
C LYS A 24 12.18 7.64 12.76
N PRO A 25 11.42 6.68 12.20
CA PRO A 25 12.00 5.46 11.64
C PRO A 25 12.76 5.73 10.34
N LEU A 26 12.46 6.84 9.67
CA LEU A 26 13.07 7.26 8.41
C LEU A 26 13.80 8.59 8.57
N SER A 27 14.84 8.79 7.77
CA SER A 27 15.41 10.12 7.57
C SER A 27 14.38 11.02 6.89
N ASP A 28 14.51 12.35 7.07
CA ASP A 28 13.60 13.27 6.38
C ASP A 28 13.73 13.16 4.84
N ALA A 29 14.89 12.75 4.32
CA ALA A 29 15.10 12.52 2.90
C ALA A 29 14.34 11.28 2.40
N ASP A 30 14.39 10.18 3.13
CA ASP A 30 13.68 8.95 2.76
C ASP A 30 12.16 9.14 2.88
N LEU A 31 11.70 9.77 3.96
CA LEU A 31 10.29 10.10 4.13
C LEU A 31 9.76 10.91 2.93
N ARG A 32 10.51 11.91 2.47
CA ARG A 32 10.12 12.70 1.28
C ARG A 32 9.98 11.85 0.02
N ARG A 33 10.84 10.86 -0.18
CA ARG A 33 10.78 9.94 -1.33
C ARG A 33 9.51 9.09 -1.27
N PHE A 34 9.20 8.50 -0.12
CA PHE A 34 7.97 7.73 0.07
C PHE A 34 6.71 8.58 -0.09
N GLU A 35 6.69 9.79 0.46
CA GLU A 35 5.55 10.70 0.29
C GLU A 35 5.39 11.16 -1.17
N THR A 36 6.48 11.31 -1.92
CA THR A 36 6.43 11.61 -3.36
C THR A 36 5.85 10.43 -4.14
N MET A 37 6.27 9.20 -3.84
CA MET A 37 5.70 7.99 -4.45
C MET A 37 4.20 7.86 -4.16
N ASP A 38 3.78 8.08 -2.90
CA ASP A 38 2.36 8.04 -2.52
C ASP A 38 1.55 9.14 -3.22
N LEU A 39 2.12 10.35 -3.38
CA LEU A 39 1.48 11.42 -4.12
C LEU A 39 1.28 11.05 -5.60
N LEU A 40 2.33 10.57 -6.28
CA LEU A 40 2.27 10.14 -7.68
C LEU A 40 1.22 9.04 -7.88
N TYR A 41 1.23 8.04 -7.01
CA TYR A 41 0.25 6.95 -6.99
C TYR A 41 -1.19 7.47 -6.86
N ARG A 42 -1.46 8.33 -5.87
CA ARG A 42 -2.80 8.88 -5.62
C ARG A 42 -3.28 9.77 -6.76
N SER A 43 -2.38 10.57 -7.32
CA SER A 43 -2.67 11.39 -8.51
C SER A 43 -3.03 10.52 -9.70
N LEU A 44 -2.32 9.41 -9.94
CA LEU A 44 -2.66 8.48 -11.01
C LEU A 44 -4.03 7.82 -10.80
N CYS A 45 -4.34 7.36 -9.59
CA CYS A 45 -5.68 6.85 -9.27
C CYS A 45 -6.78 7.90 -9.50
N ALA A 46 -6.54 9.16 -9.15
CA ALA A 46 -7.48 10.24 -9.41
C ALA A 46 -7.64 10.49 -10.91
N LEU A 47 -6.54 10.53 -11.67
CA LEU A 47 -6.58 10.69 -13.13
C LEU A 47 -7.37 9.57 -13.80
N LEU A 48 -7.12 8.31 -13.43
CA LEU A 48 -7.82 7.15 -13.99
C LEU A 48 -9.33 7.18 -13.71
N PHE A 49 -9.73 7.55 -12.49
CA PHE A 49 -11.15 7.71 -12.14
C PHE A 49 -11.85 8.84 -12.92
N ASN A 50 -11.11 9.88 -13.31
CA ASN A 50 -11.66 10.99 -14.10
C ASN A 50 -11.58 10.73 -15.62
N TYR A 51 -10.66 9.88 -16.08
CA TYR A 51 -10.48 9.55 -17.49
C TYR A 51 -11.69 8.81 -18.06
N VAL A 52 -12.21 7.83 -17.33
CA VAL A 52 -13.53 7.24 -17.63
C VAL A 52 -14.54 7.96 -16.74
N PRO A 53 -15.44 8.79 -17.28
CA PRO A 53 -16.24 9.72 -16.49
C PRO A 53 -16.94 9.05 -15.29
N VAL A 54 -16.44 9.34 -14.08
CA VAL A 54 -17.01 8.89 -12.80
C VAL A 54 -17.12 7.35 -12.69
N SER A 55 -16.24 6.61 -13.36
CA SER A 55 -16.22 5.15 -13.33
C SER A 55 -15.01 4.63 -12.58
N GLY A 56 -15.25 3.79 -11.57
CA GLY A 56 -14.20 3.14 -10.76
C GLY A 56 -14.41 3.30 -9.25
N HIS A 57 -13.56 2.64 -8.46
CA HIS A 57 -13.62 2.69 -6.99
C HIS A 57 -12.31 3.26 -6.42
N PRO A 58 -12.16 4.59 -6.37
CA PRO A 58 -10.92 5.24 -5.95
C PRO A 58 -10.62 5.06 -4.46
N GLY A 59 -11.65 4.96 -3.61
CA GLY A 59 -11.50 4.91 -2.16
C GLY A 59 -10.59 3.78 -1.68
N GLY A 60 -10.87 2.54 -2.09
CA GLY A 60 -10.07 1.37 -1.70
C GLY A 60 -8.68 1.35 -2.33
N SER A 61 -8.55 1.89 -3.54
CA SER A 61 -7.25 2.05 -4.20
C SER A 61 -6.36 3.01 -3.40
N ILE A 62 -6.88 4.22 -3.09
CA ILE A 62 -6.12 5.25 -2.38
C ILE A 62 -5.75 4.80 -0.96
N SER A 63 -6.66 4.16 -0.23
CA SER A 63 -6.43 3.78 1.17
C SER A 63 -5.43 2.62 1.32
N SER A 64 -5.41 1.68 0.39
CA SER A 64 -4.48 0.54 0.41
C SER A 64 -3.08 0.87 -0.11
N GLY A 65 -2.88 2.04 -0.73
CA GLY A 65 -1.67 2.42 -1.46
C GLY A 65 -0.35 2.08 -0.77
N ARG A 66 -0.13 2.59 0.44
CA ARG A 66 1.14 2.37 1.18
C ARG A 66 1.39 0.90 1.53
N ILE A 67 0.33 0.13 1.78
CA ILE A 67 0.45 -1.32 2.05
C ILE A 67 0.90 -2.03 0.78
N VAL A 68 0.23 -1.77 -0.32
CA VAL A 68 0.51 -2.42 -1.61
C VAL A 68 1.87 -1.99 -2.16
N GLN A 69 2.28 -0.73 -1.94
CA GLN A 69 3.63 -0.25 -2.27
C GLN A 69 4.70 -1.06 -1.52
N GLY A 70 4.56 -1.24 -0.20
CA GLY A 70 5.50 -2.09 0.56
C GLY A 70 5.54 -3.52 0.05
N ILE A 71 4.40 -4.08 -0.33
CA ILE A 71 4.35 -5.43 -0.92
C ILE A 71 5.09 -5.47 -2.27
N LEU A 72 4.75 -4.58 -3.21
CA LEU A 72 5.27 -4.64 -4.59
C LEU A 72 6.73 -4.23 -4.75
N PHE A 73 7.22 -3.30 -3.92
CA PHE A 73 8.55 -2.71 -4.09
C PHE A 73 9.59 -3.23 -3.09
N ASP A 74 9.18 -3.86 -1.99
CA ASP A 74 10.08 -4.29 -0.92
C ASP A 74 9.93 -5.78 -0.60
N ALA A 75 8.70 -6.28 -0.41
CA ALA A 75 8.50 -7.62 0.16
C ALA A 75 8.38 -8.76 -0.86
N MET A 76 7.78 -8.50 -2.02
CA MET A 76 7.43 -9.55 -2.99
C MET A 76 8.62 -10.01 -3.81
N ASP A 77 8.85 -11.32 -3.88
CA ASP A 77 9.77 -11.92 -4.84
C ASP A 77 9.05 -12.16 -6.18
N TYR A 78 9.08 -11.12 -7.03
CA TYR A 78 8.45 -11.15 -8.35
C TYR A 78 9.34 -10.48 -9.39
N ASP A 79 9.69 -11.23 -10.44
CA ASP A 79 10.42 -10.74 -11.60
C ASP A 79 9.42 -10.37 -12.71
N VAL A 80 9.37 -9.09 -13.07
CA VAL A 80 8.43 -8.63 -14.11
C VAL A 80 8.87 -9.01 -15.52
N SER A 81 10.13 -9.38 -15.71
CA SER A 81 10.61 -9.91 -16.99
C SER A 81 10.22 -11.37 -17.24
N ASP A 82 9.86 -12.09 -16.18
CA ASP A 82 9.36 -13.46 -16.21
C ASP A 82 8.07 -13.60 -15.36
N PRO A 83 6.94 -13.07 -15.84
CA PRO A 83 5.69 -13.03 -15.07
C PRO A 83 5.09 -14.41 -14.78
N ASP A 84 5.52 -15.45 -15.51
CA ASP A 84 5.05 -16.84 -15.39
C ASP A 84 5.98 -17.72 -14.54
N ARG A 85 6.99 -17.11 -13.90
CA ARG A 85 7.93 -17.80 -13.01
C ARG A 85 7.18 -18.55 -11.92
N GLN A 86 7.37 -19.87 -11.87
CA GLN A 86 6.53 -20.78 -11.08
C GLN A 86 6.64 -20.59 -9.56
N ASP A 87 7.74 -20.02 -9.08
CA ASP A 87 8.01 -19.76 -7.66
C ASP A 87 7.80 -18.29 -7.27
N ALA A 88 7.21 -17.47 -8.15
CA ALA A 88 6.92 -16.08 -7.83
C ALA A 88 5.85 -15.95 -6.76
N ASP A 89 6.02 -14.95 -5.88
CA ASP A 89 4.98 -14.57 -4.92
C ASP A 89 3.72 -14.07 -5.65
N VAL A 90 2.55 -14.36 -5.08
CA VAL A 90 1.25 -14.01 -5.67
C VAL A 90 0.56 -12.91 -4.87
N LEU A 91 0.20 -11.82 -5.54
CA LEU A 91 -0.64 -10.76 -4.99
C LEU A 91 -2.07 -10.86 -5.52
N SER A 92 -3.01 -11.24 -4.64
CA SER A 92 -4.42 -11.40 -4.98
C SER A 92 -5.31 -10.40 -4.25
N PHE A 93 -6.13 -9.67 -5.00
CA PHE A 93 -7.09 -8.72 -4.46
C PHE A 93 -8.47 -9.38 -4.32
N ALA A 94 -8.81 -9.79 -3.10
CA ALA A 94 -10.16 -10.32 -2.82
C ALA A 94 -11.26 -9.26 -3.09
N ALA A 95 -10.95 -7.98 -2.89
CA ALA A 95 -11.82 -6.86 -3.25
C ALA A 95 -11.45 -6.31 -4.64
N GLY A 96 -11.81 -7.04 -5.69
CA GLY A 96 -11.44 -6.73 -7.08
C GLY A 96 -11.99 -5.42 -7.66
N HIS A 97 -12.87 -4.71 -6.96
CA HIS A 97 -13.27 -3.36 -7.40
C HIS A 97 -12.16 -2.30 -7.16
N GLN A 98 -11.10 -2.66 -6.42
CA GLN A 98 -9.96 -1.80 -6.07
C GLN A 98 -8.77 -1.93 -7.05
N THR A 99 -8.93 -2.69 -8.14
CA THR A 99 -7.83 -3.05 -9.04
C THR A 99 -7.19 -1.86 -9.76
N MET A 100 -7.88 -0.71 -9.85
CA MET A 100 -7.28 0.51 -10.38
C MET A 100 -5.97 0.88 -9.65
N GLY A 101 -5.94 0.75 -8.32
CA GLY A 101 -4.72 0.98 -7.54
C GLY A 101 -3.62 -0.03 -7.86
N HIS A 102 -3.99 -1.30 -8.06
CA HIS A 102 -3.05 -2.34 -8.46
C HIS A 102 -2.39 -2.03 -9.82
N TYR A 103 -3.19 -1.66 -10.82
CA TYR A 103 -2.70 -1.26 -12.14
C TYR A 103 -1.78 -0.04 -12.06
N SER A 104 -2.15 0.97 -11.27
CA SER A 104 -1.32 2.16 -11.05
C SER A 104 0.06 1.81 -10.49
N LEU A 105 0.15 0.90 -9.51
CA LEU A 105 1.42 0.56 -8.88
C LEU A 105 2.31 -0.31 -9.79
N TRP A 106 1.72 -1.24 -10.54
CA TRP A 106 2.45 -1.97 -11.57
C TRP A 106 3.02 -1.04 -12.64
N ALA A 107 2.23 -0.06 -13.09
CA ALA A 107 2.70 0.94 -14.04
C ALA A 107 3.87 1.78 -13.50
N LEU A 108 3.91 2.06 -12.20
CA LEU A 108 4.99 2.82 -11.55
C LEU A 108 6.22 1.98 -11.16
N ARG A 109 6.15 0.66 -11.29
CA ARG A 109 7.29 -0.24 -11.01
C ARG A 109 8.31 -0.26 -12.16
N HIS A 110 7.97 0.32 -13.31
CA HIS A 110 8.77 0.42 -14.53
C HIS A 110 9.06 1.87 -14.90
#